data_AF-A0A6L5X8C6-F1
#
_entry.id   AF-A0A6L5X8C6-F1
#
_cell.length_a   1.000
_cell.length_b   1.000
_cell.length_c   1.000
_cell.angle_alpha   90.00
_cell.angle_beta   90.00
_cell.angle_gamma   90.00
#
_symmetry.space_group_name_H-M   'P 1'
#
loop_
_entity.id
_entity.type
_entity.pdbx_description
1 polymer ?
#
loop_
_entity_poly.entity_id
_entity_poly.type
_entity_poly.pdbx_seq_one_letter_code
_entity_poly.pdbx_strand_id
1 'polypeptide(L)'
;MRADEAVYKECLHTLSREALEEECFGRKQDADRNRILFEESQKSLTAISKDYKKTADELKALRDECRKLNETIRHMEAEQTLGRRDRFGCRGECLNDLLASSPGDLKDPTDEEAGDEPEGEEPFLEHNVCSRALHLVRSATGWRGQKEKPSLSDMLRKLPHVVEYDIDPEALNEQYGEFRWAIAFWHEHCRVETRRTVRYVRVIKTAVLSVDHGDRMVTLPHQNPVFDRSILTSSLMASFLYNKFFLHLPFYRQEEDMRQTDGFVIPRQTMVRWTIWLACVFLWRVYEHMLCLEADCPYQNADETFLRVVGEEGSRPGRKYYVWVFSAGELLEGHPVIVYRYGPSRSAENLRKQLGIRDYLRTITCDTYAAYDTVAKESDGKISVSNCLSHARRRWVYALEVIHPGGTPTNR
;
A
#
# COMPACT_ATOMS: atom_id res chain seq x y z
N MET A 1 -62.83 -18.44 -0.82
CA MET A 1 -62.81 -18.08 -2.24
C MET A 1 -61.85 -16.91 -2.42
N ARG A 2 -60.86 -17.00 -3.32
CA ARG A 2 -60.00 -15.84 -3.65
C ARG A 2 -60.84 -14.79 -4.38
N ALA A 3 -60.55 -13.50 -4.25
CA ALA A 3 -61.38 -12.40 -4.76
C ALA A 3 -61.77 -12.58 -6.25
N ASP A 4 -60.86 -13.13 -7.06
CA ASP A 4 -61.09 -13.42 -8.49
C ASP A 4 -62.17 -14.48 -8.74
N GLU A 5 -62.35 -15.42 -7.82
CA GLU A 5 -63.34 -16.49 -7.94
C GLU A 5 -64.77 -15.97 -7.72
N ALA A 6 -64.94 -14.92 -6.92
CA ALA A 6 -66.24 -14.28 -6.69
C ALA A 6 -66.66 -13.44 -7.90
N VAL A 7 -65.74 -12.62 -8.42
CA VAL A 7 -65.94 -11.82 -9.64
C VAL A 7 -66.26 -12.72 -10.83
N TYR A 8 -65.55 -13.85 -10.96
CA TYR A 8 -65.79 -14.79 -12.04
C TYR A 8 -67.18 -15.45 -11.99
N LYS A 9 -67.64 -15.85 -10.79
CA LYS A 9 -68.99 -16.41 -10.61
C LYS A 9 -70.08 -15.40 -10.93
N GLU A 10 -69.87 -14.13 -10.57
CA GLU A 10 -70.82 -13.06 -10.88
C GLU A 10 -70.92 -12.80 -12.40
N CYS A 11 -69.80 -12.80 -13.12
CA CYS A 11 -69.79 -12.72 -14.58
C CYS A 11 -70.56 -13.90 -15.24
N LEU A 12 -70.41 -15.12 -14.74
CA LEU A 12 -71.12 -16.29 -15.27
C LEU A 12 -72.65 -16.20 -15.12
N HIS A 13 -73.15 -15.53 -14.07
CA HIS A 13 -74.60 -15.34 -13.88
C HIS A 13 -75.22 -14.35 -14.86
N THR A 14 -74.41 -13.52 -15.54
CA THR A 14 -74.88 -12.52 -16.51
C THR A 14 -74.87 -13.01 -17.96
N LEU A 15 -74.29 -14.18 -18.24
CA LEU A 15 -74.13 -14.73 -19.57
C LEU A 15 -75.34 -15.58 -20.00
N SER A 16 -75.64 -15.57 -21.30
CA SER A 16 -76.66 -16.45 -21.87
C SER A 16 -76.18 -17.91 -21.88
N ARG A 17 -77.12 -18.86 -21.95
CA ARG A 17 -76.80 -20.29 -21.94
C ARG A 17 -75.83 -20.70 -23.06
N GLU A 18 -76.01 -20.16 -24.26
CA GLU A 18 -75.13 -20.45 -25.41
C GLU A 18 -73.70 -19.94 -25.17
N ALA A 19 -73.55 -18.73 -24.61
CA ALA A 19 -72.25 -18.18 -24.25
C ALA A 19 -71.56 -18.96 -23.11
N LEU A 20 -72.33 -19.49 -22.16
CA LEU A 20 -71.81 -20.37 -21.10
C LEU A 20 -71.32 -21.72 -21.65
N GLU A 21 -72.05 -22.30 -22.61
CA GLU A 21 -71.64 -23.54 -23.27
C GLU A 21 -70.34 -23.36 -24.07
N GLU A 22 -70.17 -22.22 -24.76
CA GLU A 22 -68.95 -21.85 -25.47
C GLU A 22 -67.75 -21.63 -24.51
N GLU A 23 -67.95 -20.91 -23.41
CA GLU A 23 -66.89 -20.67 -22.41
C GLU A 23 -66.48 -21.98 -21.70
N CYS A 24 -67.43 -22.84 -21.36
CA CYS A 24 -67.14 -24.16 -20.81
C CYS A 24 -66.33 -25.03 -21.79
N PHE A 25 -66.67 -24.99 -23.07
CA PHE A 25 -65.95 -25.74 -24.11
C PHE A 25 -64.52 -25.19 -24.30
N GLY A 26 -64.36 -23.87 -24.37
CA GLY A 26 -63.05 -23.20 -24.43
C GLY A 26 -62.16 -23.55 -23.24
N ARG A 27 -62.71 -23.47 -22.01
CA ARG A 27 -61.97 -23.84 -20.79
C ARG A 27 -61.60 -25.32 -20.74
N LYS A 28 -62.43 -26.20 -21.29
CA LYS A 28 -62.11 -27.62 -21.41
C LYS A 28 -60.94 -27.83 -22.38
N GLN A 29 -60.95 -27.17 -23.53
CA GLN A 29 -59.81 -27.20 -24.47
C GLN A 29 -58.52 -26.65 -23.84
N ASP A 30 -58.62 -25.54 -23.11
CA ASP A 30 -57.47 -24.96 -22.40
C ASP A 30 -56.95 -25.89 -21.29
N ALA A 31 -57.84 -26.54 -20.54
CA ALA A 31 -57.47 -27.53 -19.54
C ALA A 31 -56.76 -28.74 -20.17
N ASP A 32 -57.28 -29.25 -21.28
CA ASP A 32 -56.67 -30.35 -22.02
C ASP A 32 -55.30 -29.96 -22.60
N ARG A 33 -55.17 -28.75 -23.15
CA ARG A 33 -53.90 -28.19 -23.64
C ARG A 33 -52.88 -28.04 -22.51
N ASN A 34 -53.29 -27.48 -21.37
CA ASN A 34 -52.42 -27.31 -20.20
C ASN A 34 -51.97 -28.65 -19.62
N ARG A 35 -52.84 -29.68 -19.67
CA ARG A 35 -52.48 -31.03 -19.25
C ARG A 35 -51.37 -31.61 -20.12
N ILE A 36 -51.48 -31.46 -21.45
CA ILE A 36 -50.44 -31.92 -22.39
C ILE A 36 -49.12 -31.20 -22.12
N LEU A 37 -49.15 -29.86 -21.99
CA LEU A 37 -47.94 -29.08 -21.68
C LEU A 37 -47.31 -29.49 -20.35
N PHE A 38 -48.11 -29.79 -19.34
CA PHE A 38 -47.62 -30.27 -18.05
C PHE A 38 -46.95 -31.65 -18.18
N GLU A 39 -47.56 -32.58 -18.90
CA GLU A 39 -46.98 -33.90 -19.17
C GLU A 39 -45.66 -33.80 -19.97
N GLU A 40 -45.58 -32.92 -20.97
CA GLU A 40 -44.36 -32.65 -21.73
C GLU A 40 -43.26 -32.01 -20.87
N SER A 41 -43.63 -31.05 -20.02
CA SER A 41 -42.70 -30.42 -19.07
C SER A 41 -42.12 -31.44 -18.09
N GLN A 42 -42.94 -32.33 -17.54
CA GLN A 42 -42.48 -33.42 -16.67
C GLN A 42 -41.50 -34.36 -17.40
N LYS A 43 -41.82 -34.75 -18.65
CA LYS A 43 -40.91 -35.56 -19.47
C LYS A 43 -39.57 -34.83 -19.70
N SER A 44 -39.60 -33.55 -20.06
CA SER A 44 -38.39 -32.73 -20.26
C SER A 44 -37.54 -32.63 -18.99
N LEU A 45 -38.16 -32.36 -17.84
CA LEU A 45 -37.47 -32.30 -16.54
C LEU A 45 -36.80 -33.62 -16.17
N THR A 46 -37.46 -34.76 -16.42
CA THR A 46 -36.85 -36.07 -16.16
C THR A 46 -35.67 -36.37 -17.09
N ALA A 47 -35.73 -35.93 -18.35
CA ALA A 47 -34.62 -36.05 -19.29
C ALA A 47 -33.41 -35.20 -18.84
N ILE A 48 -33.65 -33.93 -18.51
CA ILE A 48 -32.62 -33.01 -18.00
C ILE A 48 -31.99 -33.55 -16.71
N SER A 49 -32.78 -34.14 -15.81
CA SER A 49 -32.26 -34.74 -14.57
C SER A 49 -31.33 -35.93 -14.83
N LYS A 50 -31.62 -36.74 -15.86
CA LYS A 50 -30.73 -37.84 -16.27
C LYS A 50 -29.43 -37.32 -16.87
N ASP A 51 -29.50 -36.30 -17.73
CA ASP A 51 -28.32 -35.68 -18.33
C ASP A 51 -27.44 -34.98 -17.28
N TYR A 52 -28.06 -34.34 -16.29
CA TYR A 52 -27.33 -33.75 -15.15
C TYR A 52 -26.60 -34.81 -14.33
N LYS A 53 -27.22 -35.97 -14.07
CA LYS A 53 -26.55 -37.07 -13.37
C LYS A 53 -25.37 -37.60 -14.18
N LYS A 54 -25.55 -37.80 -15.48
CA LYS A 54 -24.48 -38.28 -16.37
C LYS A 54 -23.28 -37.32 -16.39
N THR A 55 -23.52 -36.03 -16.55
CA THR A 55 -22.47 -35.01 -16.55
C THR A 55 -21.79 -34.87 -15.17
N ALA A 56 -22.53 -35.05 -14.07
CA ALA A 56 -21.95 -35.09 -12.74
C ALA A 56 -21.01 -36.30 -12.54
N ASP A 57 -21.38 -37.47 -13.06
CA ASP A 57 -20.54 -38.67 -13.03
C ASP A 57 -19.28 -38.50 -13.91
N GLU A 58 -19.42 -37.89 -15.09
CA GLU A 58 -18.29 -37.55 -15.97
C GLU A 58 -17.31 -36.57 -15.30
N LEU A 59 -17.81 -35.52 -14.61
CA LEU A 59 -16.98 -34.58 -13.85
C LEU A 59 -16.24 -35.26 -12.69
N LYS A 60 -16.87 -36.23 -12.04
CA LYS A 60 -16.24 -37.01 -10.98
C LYS A 60 -15.10 -37.86 -11.53
N ALA A 61 -15.34 -38.56 -12.65
CA ALA A 61 -14.32 -39.35 -13.33
C ALA A 61 -13.11 -38.50 -13.76
N LEU A 62 -13.36 -37.33 -14.37
CA LEU A 62 -12.29 -36.40 -14.77
C LEU A 62 -11.49 -35.87 -13.57
N ARG A 63 -12.14 -35.58 -12.44
CA ARG A 63 -11.45 -35.17 -11.21
C ARG A 63 -10.53 -36.26 -10.67
N ASP A 64 -10.97 -37.51 -10.70
CA ASP A 64 -10.16 -38.65 -10.27
C ASP A 64 -8.98 -38.89 -11.23
N GLU A 65 -9.17 -38.66 -12.53
CA GLU A 65 -8.09 -38.71 -13.53
C GLU A 65 -7.06 -37.59 -13.32
N CYS A 66 -7.49 -36.35 -13.10
CA CYS A 66 -6.59 -35.24 -12.76
C CYS A 66 -5.80 -35.52 -11.47
N ARG A 67 -6.39 -36.21 -10.49
CA ARG A 67 -5.67 -36.60 -9.27
C ARG A 67 -4.55 -37.59 -9.58
N LYS A 68 -4.85 -38.63 -10.36
CA LYS A 68 -3.85 -39.63 -10.79
C LYS A 68 -2.72 -39.00 -11.61
N LEU A 69 -3.06 -38.09 -12.53
CA LEU A 69 -2.07 -37.37 -13.34
C LEU A 69 -1.16 -36.48 -12.48
N ASN A 70 -1.71 -35.81 -11.46
CA ASN A 70 -0.89 -35.03 -10.53
C ASN A 70 0.06 -35.91 -9.70
N GLU A 71 -0.38 -37.11 -9.31
CA GLU A 71 0.49 -38.08 -8.62
C GLU A 71 1.63 -38.56 -9.52
N THR A 72 1.37 -38.85 -10.81
CA THR A 72 2.43 -39.25 -11.75
C THR A 72 3.39 -38.10 -12.07
N ILE A 73 2.91 -36.86 -12.19
CA ILE A 73 3.77 -35.68 -12.36
C ILE A 73 4.73 -35.54 -11.17
N ARG A 74 4.22 -35.64 -9.94
CA ARG A 74 5.07 -35.60 -8.73
C ARG A 74 6.13 -36.70 -8.73
N HIS A 75 5.78 -37.90 -9.19
CA HIS A 75 6.74 -39.01 -9.32
C HIS A 75 7.82 -38.71 -10.36
N MET A 76 7.44 -38.22 -11.55
CA MET A 76 8.40 -37.86 -12.60
C MET A 76 9.30 -36.70 -12.19
N GLU A 77 8.78 -35.70 -11.47
CA GLU A 77 9.57 -34.60 -10.91
C GLU A 77 10.58 -35.11 -9.87
N ALA A 78 10.18 -36.06 -9.02
CA ALA A 78 11.08 -36.73 -8.07
C ALA A 78 12.19 -37.52 -8.79
N GLU A 79 11.88 -38.24 -9.86
CA GLU A 79 12.88 -38.95 -10.67
C GLU A 79 13.84 -37.97 -11.38
N GLN A 80 13.34 -36.88 -11.94
CA GLN A 80 14.18 -35.87 -12.60
C GLN A 80 15.10 -35.15 -11.61
N THR A 81 14.64 -34.89 -10.38
CA THR A 81 15.45 -34.28 -9.33
C THR A 81 16.53 -35.22 -8.82
N LEU A 82 16.22 -36.50 -8.60
CA LEU A 82 17.22 -37.53 -8.29
C LEU A 82 18.25 -37.69 -9.43
N GLY A 83 17.80 -37.79 -10.68
CA GLY A 83 18.69 -37.90 -11.83
C GLY A 83 19.51 -36.63 -12.10
N ARG A 84 19.08 -35.45 -11.64
CA ARG A 84 19.92 -34.22 -11.64
C ARG A 84 20.99 -34.26 -10.55
N ARG A 85 20.66 -34.77 -9.35
CA ARG A 85 21.61 -34.94 -8.24
C ARG A 85 22.74 -35.91 -8.60
N ASP A 86 22.43 -37.04 -9.23
CA ASP A 86 23.45 -38.03 -9.64
C ASP A 86 24.38 -37.51 -10.75
N ARG A 87 23.89 -36.62 -11.62
CA ARG A 87 24.66 -36.09 -12.78
C ARG A 87 25.47 -34.83 -12.48
N PHE A 88 25.06 -34.01 -11.51
CA PHE A 88 25.66 -32.70 -11.23
C PHE A 88 26.09 -32.50 -9.77
N GLY A 89 26.21 -33.57 -8.98
CA GLY A 89 26.64 -33.48 -7.57
C GLY A 89 28.04 -32.87 -7.41
N CYS A 90 28.11 -31.62 -6.95
CA CYS A 90 29.35 -30.99 -6.50
C CYS A 90 29.54 -31.21 -5.00
N ARG A 91 30.77 -31.59 -4.64
CA ARG A 91 31.27 -31.74 -3.27
C ARG A 91 31.26 -30.38 -2.58
N GLY A 92 30.44 -30.24 -1.55
CA GLY A 92 30.51 -29.13 -0.62
C GLY A 92 29.14 -28.71 -0.09
N GLU A 93 28.98 -28.84 1.23
CA GLU A 93 28.18 -27.98 2.12
C GLU A 93 26.78 -28.47 2.56
N CYS A 94 26.34 -27.84 3.67
CA CYS A 94 25.66 -28.42 4.84
C CYS A 94 24.16 -28.73 4.71
N LEU A 95 23.66 -29.52 5.67
CA LEU A 95 22.31 -30.09 5.79
C LEU A 95 21.14 -29.07 5.75
N ASN A 96 21.37 -27.78 6.03
CA ASN A 96 20.28 -26.80 6.12
C ASN A 96 19.76 -26.31 4.76
N ASP A 97 20.56 -26.38 3.70
CA ASP A 97 20.12 -25.97 2.36
C ASP A 97 19.25 -27.02 1.66
N LEU A 98 19.11 -28.22 2.27
CA LEU A 98 18.29 -29.33 1.79
C LEU A 98 16.81 -29.23 2.19
N LEU A 99 16.43 -28.32 3.09
CA LEU A 99 15.05 -28.21 3.61
C LEU A 99 14.18 -27.16 2.90
N ALA A 100 14.72 -26.41 1.94
CA ALA A 100 14.14 -25.10 1.54
C ALA A 100 13.45 -25.00 0.16
N SER A 101 13.02 -26.09 -0.48
CA SER A 101 12.19 -25.98 -1.71
C SER A 101 11.60 -27.33 -2.12
N SER A 102 10.28 -27.59 -2.29
CA SER A 102 9.01 -26.84 -2.47
C SER A 102 7.84 -27.83 -2.17
N PRO A 103 6.52 -27.57 -2.29
CA PRO A 103 5.67 -26.39 -2.15
C PRO A 103 4.67 -26.62 -0.99
N GLY A 104 5.11 -26.41 0.24
CA GLY A 104 4.27 -26.42 1.44
C GLY A 104 4.57 -25.26 2.38
N ASP A 105 5.38 -24.31 1.91
CA ASP A 105 6.01 -23.30 2.74
C ASP A 105 5.10 -22.11 3.01
N LEU A 106 4.05 -22.37 3.78
CA LEU A 106 3.53 -21.42 4.75
C LEU A 106 3.94 -21.89 6.14
N LYS A 107 5.27 -21.90 6.38
CA LYS A 107 5.78 -21.74 7.74
C LYS A 107 5.65 -20.25 8.06
N ASP A 108 4.71 -19.91 8.93
CA ASP A 108 4.71 -18.62 9.61
C ASP A 108 6.07 -18.49 10.33
N PRO A 109 6.92 -17.49 10.01
CA PRO A 109 8.28 -17.41 10.55
C PRO A 109 8.30 -16.93 12.01
N THR A 110 7.22 -17.17 12.77
CA THR A 110 6.96 -16.47 14.03
C THR A 110 7.89 -16.86 15.18
N ASP A 111 8.53 -18.04 15.17
CA ASP A 111 9.19 -18.56 16.38
C ASP A 111 10.68 -18.96 16.26
N GLU A 112 11.25 -19.10 15.05
CA GLU A 112 12.61 -19.68 14.91
C GLU A 112 13.78 -18.65 14.99
N GLU A 113 13.52 -17.33 15.05
CA GLU A 113 14.57 -16.29 15.12
C GLU A 113 14.71 -15.64 16.53
N ALA A 114 14.19 -16.28 17.60
CA ALA A 114 14.33 -15.79 18.98
C ALA A 114 15.64 -16.21 19.68
N GLY A 115 16.56 -16.86 18.96
CA GLY A 115 17.90 -17.17 19.46
C GLY A 115 18.77 -15.91 19.45
N ASP A 116 19.15 -15.43 20.63
CA ASP A 116 20.17 -14.40 20.80
C ASP A 116 21.53 -14.98 20.38
N GLU A 117 21.87 -14.91 19.09
CA GLU A 117 23.27 -14.89 18.67
C GLU A 117 23.76 -13.42 18.72
N PRO A 118 24.87 -13.12 19.42
CA PRO A 118 25.41 -11.77 19.49
C PRO A 118 26.09 -11.46 18.15
N GLU A 119 25.31 -11.11 17.14
CA GLU A 119 25.83 -10.43 15.95
C GLU A 119 26.15 -8.98 16.36
N GLY A 120 27.41 -8.59 16.14
CA GLY A 120 28.04 -7.42 16.75
C GLY A 120 27.25 -6.12 16.69
N GLU A 121 27.59 -5.20 17.60
CA GLU A 121 27.03 -3.86 17.71
C GLU A 121 27.08 -3.11 16.36
N GLU A 122 26.02 -3.25 15.56
CA GLU A 122 25.76 -2.30 14.50
C GLU A 122 25.17 -1.04 15.16
N PRO A 123 25.82 0.13 15.00
CA PRO A 123 25.39 1.32 15.69
C PRO A 123 23.96 1.65 15.30
N PHE A 124 23.12 1.75 16.33
CA PHE A 124 21.75 2.22 16.22
C PHE A 124 21.77 3.57 15.51
N LEU A 125 21.12 3.63 14.34
CA LEU A 125 21.11 4.80 13.46
C LEU A 125 20.17 5.89 13.99
N GLU A 126 20.22 6.21 15.28
CA GLU A 126 19.61 7.43 15.78
C GLU A 126 20.56 8.60 15.49
N HIS A 127 20.03 9.66 14.89
CA HIS A 127 20.71 10.89 14.44
C HIS A 127 21.54 10.84 13.14
N ASN A 128 22.07 9.69 12.69
CA ASN A 128 22.95 9.66 11.51
C ASN A 128 22.25 9.33 10.18
N VAL A 129 20.96 8.92 10.19
CA VAL A 129 20.19 8.60 8.97
C VAL A 129 20.10 9.82 8.07
N CYS A 130 19.76 10.99 8.61
CA CYS A 130 19.59 12.18 7.80
C CYS A 130 20.90 12.77 7.32
N SER A 131 21.92 12.80 8.16
CA SER A 131 23.27 13.20 7.75
C SER A 131 23.81 12.30 6.65
N ARG A 132 23.71 10.97 6.80
CA ARG A 132 24.18 9.97 5.82
C ARG A 132 23.35 9.95 4.54
N ALA A 133 22.02 10.04 4.64
CA ALA A 133 21.13 10.13 3.49
C ALA A 133 21.37 11.42 2.70
N LEU A 134 21.56 12.55 3.37
CA LEU A 134 21.94 13.82 2.72
C LEU A 134 23.33 13.73 2.07
N HIS A 135 24.29 13.03 2.68
CA HIS A 135 25.61 12.77 2.08
C HIS A 135 25.55 11.84 0.86
N LEU A 136 24.76 10.77 0.90
CA LEU A 136 24.53 9.84 -0.23
C LEU A 136 23.79 10.51 -1.40
N VAL A 137 22.85 11.41 -1.09
CA VAL A 137 22.19 12.25 -2.09
C VAL A 137 23.19 13.19 -2.79
N ARG A 138 24.23 13.63 -2.06
CA ARG A 138 25.30 14.52 -2.57
C ARG A 138 26.41 13.77 -3.33
N SER A 139 26.74 12.53 -2.97
CA SER A 139 27.91 11.80 -3.51
C SER A 139 27.68 11.03 -4.81
N ALA A 140 26.43 10.87 -5.26
CA ALA A 140 26.13 10.22 -6.54
C ALA A 140 26.27 11.19 -7.73
N THR A 141 27.50 11.65 -7.99
CA THR A 141 27.92 12.38 -9.20
C THR A 141 28.94 11.54 -9.96
N GLY A 142 28.47 10.47 -10.58
CA GLY A 142 29.29 9.62 -11.43
C GLY A 142 28.42 8.92 -12.46
N TRP A 143 28.08 9.64 -13.53
CA TRP A 143 27.42 9.04 -14.70
C TRP A 143 28.32 9.20 -15.92
N ARG A 144 28.86 8.07 -16.39
CA ARG A 144 29.46 7.95 -17.71
C ARG A 144 28.34 7.81 -18.74
N GLY A 145 28.37 8.70 -19.74
CA GLY A 145 27.78 8.55 -21.06
C GLY A 145 26.27 8.29 -21.15
N GLN A 146 25.46 9.33 -21.40
CA GLN A 146 24.16 9.16 -22.05
C GLN A 146 23.81 10.36 -22.95
N LYS A 147 23.08 10.04 -24.04
CA LYS A 147 22.49 10.94 -25.05
C LYS A 147 21.89 12.21 -24.45
N GLU A 148 21.95 13.30 -25.22
CA GLU A 148 21.37 14.62 -24.90
C GLU A 148 19.92 14.49 -24.41
N LYS A 149 19.72 14.69 -23.11
CA LYS A 149 18.39 14.80 -22.52
C LYS A 149 17.84 16.19 -22.87
N PRO A 150 16.54 16.32 -23.19
CA PRO A 150 15.94 17.63 -23.42
C PRO A 150 16.18 18.55 -22.21
N SER A 151 16.45 19.83 -22.47
CA SER A 151 16.76 20.76 -21.37
C SER A 151 15.54 20.91 -20.46
N LEU A 152 15.78 21.19 -19.17
CA LEU A 152 14.69 21.45 -18.22
C LEU A 152 13.75 22.55 -18.72
N SER A 153 14.31 23.58 -19.37
CA SER A 153 13.56 24.67 -19.97
C SER A 153 12.58 24.18 -21.06
N ASP A 154 13.04 23.29 -21.93
CA ASP A 154 12.19 22.71 -23.00
C ASP A 154 11.07 21.84 -22.45
N MET A 155 11.33 21.14 -21.34
CA MET A 155 10.31 20.33 -20.67
C MET A 155 9.26 21.21 -19.98
N LEU A 156 9.66 22.31 -19.36
CA LEU A 156 8.73 23.23 -18.68
C LEU A 156 7.79 23.90 -19.68
N ARG A 157 8.26 24.27 -20.88
CA ARG A 157 7.45 24.90 -21.94
C ARG A 157 6.22 24.10 -22.37
N LYS A 158 6.20 22.78 -22.15
CA LYS A 158 5.08 21.91 -22.53
C LYS A 158 3.88 22.02 -21.59
N LEU A 159 4.11 22.47 -20.36
CA LEU A 159 3.06 22.65 -19.37
C LEU A 159 2.40 24.04 -19.54
N PRO A 160 1.13 24.22 -19.14
CA PRO A 160 0.51 25.55 -19.06
C PRO A 160 1.32 26.49 -18.15
N HIS A 161 1.40 27.78 -18.49
CA HIS A 161 2.15 28.78 -17.70
C HIS A 161 1.20 29.78 -17.04
N VAL A 162 1.48 30.10 -15.78
CA VAL A 162 0.85 31.19 -15.04
C VAL A 162 1.97 32.13 -14.60
N VAL A 163 1.92 33.39 -15.04
CA VAL A 163 2.94 34.39 -14.72
C VAL A 163 2.43 35.27 -13.58
N GLU A 164 3.27 35.47 -12.58
CA GLU A 164 2.98 36.31 -11.42
C GLU A 164 4.13 37.26 -11.16
N TYR A 165 3.79 38.50 -10.81
CA TYR A 165 4.76 39.53 -10.49
C TYR A 165 4.81 39.69 -8.98
N ASP A 166 5.94 39.32 -8.39
CA ASP A 166 6.19 39.43 -6.95
C ASP A 166 6.78 40.81 -6.68
N ILE A 167 5.89 41.80 -6.62
CA ILE A 167 6.20 43.20 -6.35
C ILE A 167 5.08 43.83 -5.54
N ASP A 168 5.45 44.56 -4.50
CA ASP A 168 4.55 45.41 -3.71
C ASP A 168 5.00 46.87 -3.87
N PRO A 169 4.38 47.63 -4.79
CA PRO A 169 4.78 49.02 -5.03
C PRO A 169 4.63 49.93 -3.81
N GLU A 170 3.67 49.66 -2.90
CA GLU A 170 3.42 50.49 -1.72
C GLU A 170 4.55 50.32 -0.70
N ALA A 171 4.93 49.08 -0.39
CA ALA A 171 6.06 48.78 0.48
C ALA A 171 7.39 49.33 -0.08
N LEU A 172 7.57 49.30 -1.41
CA LEU A 172 8.75 49.87 -2.06
C LEU A 172 8.81 51.40 -1.98
N ASN A 173 7.66 52.06 -2.13
CA ASN A 173 7.57 53.51 -1.96
C ASN A 173 7.85 53.93 -0.52
N GLU A 174 7.43 53.16 0.47
CA GLU A 174 7.77 53.40 1.89
C GLU A 174 9.26 53.21 2.15
N GLN A 175 9.88 52.16 1.57
CA GLN A 175 11.28 51.84 1.82
C GLN A 175 12.28 52.76 1.11
N TYR A 176 12.04 53.09 -0.16
CA TYR A 176 12.99 53.83 -1.00
C TYR A 176 12.57 55.27 -1.29
N GLY A 177 11.31 55.62 -1.03
CA GLY A 177 10.71 56.90 -1.41
C GLY A 177 10.08 56.84 -2.80
N GLU A 178 8.99 57.57 -2.98
CA GLU A 178 8.29 57.67 -4.26
C GLU A 178 9.23 58.21 -5.36
N PHE A 179 9.17 57.62 -6.56
CA PHE A 179 10.00 57.96 -7.72
C PHE A 179 11.53 57.76 -7.59
N ARG A 180 12.02 57.17 -6.49
CA ARG A 180 13.45 56.90 -6.28
C ARG A 180 13.92 55.53 -6.73
N TRP A 181 13.02 54.71 -7.25
CA TRP A 181 13.33 53.37 -7.73
C TRP A 181 12.71 53.10 -9.10
N ALA A 182 13.36 52.27 -9.89
CA ALA A 182 12.87 51.79 -11.17
C ALA A 182 13.20 50.31 -11.33
N ILE A 183 12.35 49.55 -12.05
CA ILE A 183 12.62 48.15 -12.34
C ILE A 183 13.65 48.08 -13.47
N ALA A 184 14.83 47.55 -13.16
CA ALA A 184 15.89 47.37 -14.15
C ALA A 184 15.62 46.13 -15.03
N PHE A 185 15.36 44.99 -14.41
CA PHE A 185 15.00 43.74 -15.07
C PHE A 185 14.31 42.78 -14.10
N TRP A 186 13.79 41.67 -14.62
CA TRP A 186 13.09 40.65 -13.84
C TRP A 186 13.94 39.39 -13.70
N HIS A 187 14.04 38.86 -12.48
CA HIS A 187 14.46 37.48 -12.27
C HIS A 187 13.26 36.55 -12.40
N GLU A 188 13.40 35.50 -13.21
CA GLU A 188 12.35 34.52 -13.43
C GLU A 188 12.61 33.26 -12.61
N HIS A 189 11.66 32.90 -11.75
CA HIS A 189 11.67 31.69 -10.96
C HIS A 189 10.55 30.76 -11.41
N CYS A 190 10.92 29.72 -12.16
CA CYS A 190 9.97 28.69 -12.59
C CYS A 190 9.74 27.67 -11.47
N ARG A 191 8.46 27.42 -11.18
CA ARG A 191 7.99 26.46 -10.17
C ARG A 191 6.90 25.61 -10.77
N VAL A 192 6.92 24.30 -10.52
CA VAL A 192 5.87 23.40 -11.00
C VAL A 192 4.89 23.17 -9.86
N GLU A 193 3.63 23.56 -10.08
CA GLU A 193 2.54 23.31 -9.14
C GLU A 193 1.64 22.19 -9.64
N THR A 194 1.00 21.49 -8.71
CA THR A 194 0.04 20.42 -9.03
C THR A 194 -1.26 20.68 -8.32
N ARG A 195 -2.35 20.77 -9.09
CA ARG A 195 -3.72 20.87 -8.58
C ARG A 195 -4.51 19.66 -9.03
N ARG A 196 -4.67 18.69 -8.13
CA ARG A 196 -5.25 17.36 -8.41
C ARG A 196 -4.48 16.67 -9.54
N THR A 197 -5.06 16.60 -10.73
CA THR A 197 -4.49 15.94 -11.92
C THR A 197 -3.76 16.91 -12.84
N VAL A 198 -3.94 18.22 -12.66
CA VAL A 198 -3.37 19.22 -13.58
C VAL A 198 -2.05 19.74 -13.01
N ARG A 199 -1.02 19.78 -13.86
CA ARG A 199 0.28 20.39 -13.56
C ARG A 199 0.49 21.62 -14.43
N TYR A 200 1.03 22.67 -13.84
CA TYR A 200 1.35 23.91 -14.55
C TYR A 200 2.62 24.55 -13.98
N VAL A 201 3.24 25.40 -14.78
CA VAL A 201 4.42 26.17 -14.39
C VAL A 201 3.96 27.53 -13.89
N ARG A 202 4.23 27.82 -12.63
CA ARG A 202 4.13 29.16 -12.07
C ARG A 202 5.48 29.86 -12.28
N VAL A 203 5.48 30.93 -13.06
CA VAL A 203 6.65 31.76 -13.34
C VAL A 203 6.55 33.00 -12.45
N ILE A 204 7.31 33.00 -11.37
CA ILE A 204 7.34 34.11 -10.42
C ILE A 204 8.43 35.08 -10.88
N LYS A 205 8.03 36.31 -11.19
CA LYS A 205 8.92 37.39 -11.63
C LYS A 205 9.21 38.31 -10.46
N THR A 206 10.45 38.26 -9.99
CA THR A 206 10.94 39.08 -8.89
C THR A 206 11.72 40.26 -9.45
N ALA A 207 11.36 41.47 -9.05
CA ALA A 207 11.96 42.68 -9.60
C ALA A 207 13.39 42.89 -9.09
N VAL A 208 14.28 43.30 -10.00
CA VAL A 208 15.57 43.92 -9.65
C VAL A 208 15.41 45.42 -9.81
N LEU A 209 15.57 46.13 -8.70
CA LEU A 209 15.36 47.55 -8.60
C LEU A 209 16.69 48.29 -8.78
N SER A 210 16.66 49.32 -9.63
CA SER A 210 17.64 50.38 -9.67
C SER A 210 17.15 51.47 -8.72
N VAL A 211 17.85 51.66 -7.60
CA VAL A 211 17.54 52.66 -6.58
C VAL A 211 18.48 53.85 -6.78
N ASP A 212 17.96 55.05 -6.53
CA ASP A 212 18.72 56.31 -6.59
C ASP A 212 19.35 56.56 -7.98
N HIS A 213 18.53 56.44 -9.03
CA HIS A 213 18.92 56.74 -10.41
C HIS A 213 20.10 55.89 -10.95
N GLY A 214 20.35 54.71 -10.37
CA GLY A 214 21.35 53.77 -10.87
C GLY A 214 22.56 53.55 -9.96
N ASP A 215 22.62 54.20 -8.80
CA ASP A 215 23.74 54.02 -7.86
C ASP A 215 23.73 52.65 -7.17
N ARG A 216 22.55 52.02 -7.02
CA ARG A 216 22.43 50.72 -6.35
C ARG A 216 21.42 49.81 -7.01
N MET A 217 21.84 48.56 -7.26
CA MET A 217 20.95 47.47 -7.68
C MET A 217 20.53 46.64 -6.47
N VAL A 218 19.22 46.44 -6.31
CA VAL A 218 18.64 45.64 -5.23
C VAL A 218 17.69 44.59 -5.83
N THR A 219 18.02 43.31 -5.63
CA THR A 219 17.12 42.21 -5.99
C THR A 219 16.16 41.95 -4.83
N LEU A 220 14.85 41.96 -5.11
CA LEU A 220 13.87 41.57 -4.09
C LEU A 220 14.04 40.08 -3.75
N PRO A 221 13.92 39.69 -2.47
CA PRO A 221 14.10 38.31 -2.07
C PRO A 221 12.90 37.45 -2.53
N HIS A 222 13.17 36.35 -3.23
CA HIS A 222 12.15 35.35 -3.52
C HIS A 222 11.83 34.56 -2.24
N GLN A 223 10.60 34.70 -1.73
CA GLN A 223 10.24 34.14 -0.43
C GLN A 223 9.91 32.64 -0.46
N ASN A 224 10.37 31.94 0.59
CA ASN A 224 9.97 30.59 0.99
C ASN A 224 9.99 29.49 -0.10
N PRO A 225 11.06 29.34 -0.91
CA PRO A 225 11.19 28.16 -1.76
C PRO A 225 11.29 26.90 -0.90
N VAL A 226 10.60 25.82 -1.29
CA VAL A 226 10.71 24.53 -0.58
C VAL A 226 12.15 24.03 -0.60
N PHE A 227 12.75 23.99 -1.79
CA PHE A 227 14.18 23.76 -1.99
C PHE A 227 14.76 24.86 -2.86
N ASP A 228 15.91 25.40 -2.46
CA ASP A 228 16.64 26.39 -3.24
C ASP A 228 16.97 25.88 -4.63
N ARG A 229 16.80 26.75 -5.63
CA ARG A 229 17.12 26.49 -7.05
C ARG A 229 16.43 25.23 -7.62
N SER A 230 15.34 24.78 -7.01
CA SER A 230 14.53 23.67 -7.48
C SER A 230 13.22 24.16 -8.09
N ILE A 231 12.67 23.40 -9.04
CA ILE A 231 11.30 23.61 -9.55
C ILE A 231 10.23 23.09 -8.58
N LEU A 232 10.63 22.36 -7.53
CA LEU A 232 9.71 21.72 -6.60
C LEU A 232 8.90 22.75 -5.79
N THR A 233 7.60 22.52 -5.72
CA THR A 233 6.69 23.23 -4.83
C THR A 233 6.08 22.28 -3.80
N SER A 234 5.45 22.84 -2.77
CA SER A 234 4.74 22.07 -1.75
C SER A 234 3.58 21.26 -2.35
N SER A 235 2.85 21.82 -3.31
CA SER A 235 1.74 21.15 -3.99
C SER A 235 2.22 19.95 -4.83
N LEU A 236 3.31 20.12 -5.57
CA LEU A 236 3.93 19.03 -6.32
C LEU A 236 4.46 17.93 -5.40
N MET A 237 5.12 18.33 -4.31
CA MET A 237 5.65 17.38 -3.32
C MET A 237 4.53 16.58 -2.65
N ALA A 238 3.45 17.25 -2.25
CA ALA A 238 2.27 16.61 -1.67
C ALA A 238 1.64 15.60 -2.63
N SER A 239 1.57 15.92 -3.93
CA SER A 239 1.10 14.99 -4.97
C SER A 239 1.94 13.72 -5.02
N PHE A 240 3.27 13.83 -5.00
CA PHE A 240 4.15 12.66 -4.99
C PHE A 240 3.99 11.78 -3.75
N LEU A 241 3.91 12.40 -2.57
CA LEU A 241 3.72 11.69 -1.31
C LEU A 241 2.37 10.99 -1.27
N TYR A 242 1.29 11.67 -1.65
CA TYR A 242 -0.05 11.10 -1.70
C TYR A 242 -0.09 9.90 -2.66
N ASN A 243 0.42 10.07 -3.87
CA ASN A 243 0.47 8.98 -4.85
C ASN A 243 1.31 7.81 -4.33
N LYS A 244 2.46 8.07 -3.69
CA LYS A 244 3.37 7.02 -3.23
C LYS A 244 2.86 6.26 -2.00
N PHE A 245 2.37 6.98 -1.00
CA PHE A 245 2.10 6.44 0.32
C PHE A 245 0.61 6.16 0.55
N PHE A 246 -0.28 6.97 -0.02
CA PHE A 246 -1.73 6.75 0.12
C PHE A 246 -2.28 5.86 -1.00
N LEU A 247 -1.90 6.12 -2.26
CA LEU A 247 -2.37 5.32 -3.41
C LEU A 247 -1.44 4.14 -3.77
N HIS A 248 -0.34 3.97 -3.05
CA HIS A 248 0.66 2.93 -3.30
C HIS A 248 1.24 2.92 -4.73
N LEU A 249 1.23 4.06 -5.43
CA LEU A 249 1.75 4.21 -6.78
C LEU A 249 3.27 4.42 -6.74
N PRO A 250 4.09 3.44 -7.17
CA PRO A 250 5.54 3.58 -7.13
C PRO A 250 6.04 4.69 -8.05
N PHE A 251 7.16 5.32 -7.69
CA PHE A 251 7.71 6.48 -8.42
C PHE A 251 7.96 6.23 -9.90
N TYR A 252 8.30 5.00 -10.32
CA TYR A 252 8.48 4.71 -11.74
C TYR A 252 7.16 4.78 -12.54
N ARG A 253 6.02 4.47 -11.91
CA ARG A 253 4.70 4.62 -12.53
C ARG A 253 4.26 6.07 -12.55
N GLN A 254 4.58 6.84 -11.50
CA GLN A 254 4.36 8.29 -11.50
C GLN A 254 5.17 8.98 -12.60
N GLU A 255 6.42 8.56 -12.80
CA GLU A 255 7.28 9.06 -13.89
C GLU A 255 6.66 8.79 -15.27
N GLU A 256 6.12 7.58 -15.47
CA GLU A 256 5.50 7.20 -16.73
C GLU A 256 4.16 7.90 -16.95
N ASP A 257 3.33 8.05 -15.91
CA ASP A 257 2.09 8.82 -15.96
C ASP A 257 2.33 10.25 -16.44
N MET A 258 3.28 10.96 -15.82
CA MET A 258 3.64 12.32 -16.24
C MET A 258 4.14 12.37 -17.70
N ARG A 259 4.92 11.38 -18.12
CA ARG A 259 5.40 11.27 -19.50
C ARG A 259 4.24 11.18 -20.50
N GLN A 260 3.24 10.35 -20.20
CA GLN A 260 2.13 10.06 -21.09
C GLN A 260 1.08 11.18 -21.09
N THR A 261 0.77 11.76 -19.93
CA THR A 261 -0.30 12.76 -19.78
C THR A 261 0.18 14.17 -20.08
N ASP A 262 1.34 14.56 -19.56
CA ASP A 262 1.79 15.95 -19.55
C ASP A 262 2.92 16.22 -20.58
N GLY A 263 3.52 15.16 -21.15
CA GLY A 263 4.71 15.27 -21.99
C GLY A 263 5.96 15.81 -21.25
N PHE A 264 5.85 15.91 -19.92
CA PHE A 264 6.81 16.43 -18.95
C PHE A 264 7.23 15.29 -18.02
N VAL A 265 8.51 15.20 -17.66
CA VAL A 265 9.00 14.09 -16.84
C VAL A 265 9.91 14.58 -15.73
N ILE A 266 9.54 14.26 -14.50
CA ILE A 266 10.45 14.33 -13.36
C ILE A 266 11.00 12.92 -13.15
N PRO A 267 12.32 12.71 -13.26
CA PRO A 267 12.90 11.38 -13.08
C PRO A 267 12.59 10.81 -11.69
N ARG A 268 12.31 9.50 -11.61
CA ARG A 268 12.09 8.81 -10.31
C ARG A 268 13.19 9.04 -9.29
N GLN A 269 14.45 9.13 -9.73
CA GLN A 269 15.58 9.43 -8.85
C GLN A 269 15.44 10.80 -8.19
N THR A 270 14.96 11.80 -8.92
CA THR A 270 14.70 13.14 -8.41
C THR A 270 13.57 13.11 -7.38
N MET A 271 12.47 12.41 -7.67
CA MET A 271 11.36 12.24 -6.72
C MET A 271 11.80 11.57 -5.41
N VAL A 272 12.60 10.51 -5.51
CA VAL A 272 13.17 9.82 -4.33
C VAL A 272 14.06 10.77 -3.53
N ARG A 273 14.98 11.49 -4.19
CA ARG A 273 15.87 12.45 -3.53
C ARG A 273 15.10 13.54 -2.80
N TRP A 274 14.10 14.12 -3.44
CA TRP A 274 13.23 15.13 -2.82
C TRP A 274 12.45 14.59 -1.63
N THR A 275 11.95 13.35 -1.73
CA THR A 275 11.24 12.68 -0.63
C THR A 275 12.15 12.46 0.58
N ILE A 276 13.35 11.92 0.37
CA ILE A 276 14.33 11.70 1.43
C ILE A 276 14.73 13.03 2.07
N TRP A 277 15.02 14.05 1.26
CA TRP A 277 15.41 15.36 1.78
C TRP A 277 14.28 15.99 2.60
N LEU A 278 13.04 15.98 2.09
CA LEU A 278 11.88 16.50 2.81
C LEU A 278 11.69 15.78 4.15
N ALA A 279 11.76 14.45 4.14
CA ALA A 279 11.65 13.63 5.34
C ALA A 279 12.71 14.05 6.38
N CYS A 280 13.94 14.26 5.92
CA CYS A 280 15.06 14.56 6.79
C CYS A 280 15.13 15.97 7.33
N VAL A 281 14.78 16.96 6.51
CA VAL A 281 14.94 18.36 6.88
C VAL A 281 13.68 18.92 7.53
N PHE A 282 12.51 18.52 7.03
CA PHE A 282 11.24 19.08 7.51
C PHE A 282 10.49 18.11 8.43
N LEU A 283 10.34 16.84 8.04
CA LEU A 283 9.49 15.91 8.79
C LEU A 283 10.18 15.29 10.00
N TRP A 284 11.51 15.35 10.11
CA TRP A 284 12.24 14.77 11.23
C TRP A 284 11.80 15.34 12.58
N ARG A 285 11.58 16.66 12.67
CA ARG A 285 11.10 17.29 13.91
C ARG A 285 9.69 16.89 14.28
N VAL A 286 8.84 16.68 13.28
CA VAL A 286 7.48 16.15 13.48
C VAL A 286 7.57 14.71 14.00
N TYR A 287 8.44 13.89 13.41
CA TYR A 287 8.68 12.52 13.83
C TYR A 287 9.22 12.42 15.26
N GLU A 288 10.20 13.26 15.64
CA GLU A 288 10.70 13.35 17.02
C GLU A 288 9.58 13.69 18.01
N HIS A 289 8.72 14.65 17.67
CA HIS A 289 7.60 15.01 18.54
C HIS A 289 6.59 13.86 18.66
N MET A 290 6.30 13.15 17.56
CA MET A 290 5.46 11.95 17.58
C MET A 290 6.06 10.83 18.44
N LEU A 291 7.39 10.66 18.46
CA LEU A 291 8.06 9.71 19.34
C LEU A 291 7.85 10.07 20.81
N CYS A 292 7.90 11.35 21.18
CA CYS A 292 7.58 11.78 22.54
C CYS A 292 6.12 11.47 22.91
N LEU A 293 5.18 11.82 22.04
CA LEU A 293 3.75 11.57 22.26
C LEU A 293 3.44 10.06 22.39
N GLU A 294 4.05 9.25 21.54
CA GLU A 294 3.93 7.78 21.63
C GLU A 294 4.52 7.29 22.94
N ALA A 295 5.73 7.75 23.30
CA ALA A 295 6.41 7.36 24.52
C ALA A 295 5.75 7.83 25.83
N ASP A 296 4.79 8.76 25.78
CA ASP A 296 3.96 9.21 26.92
C ASP A 296 2.62 8.46 27.00
N CYS A 297 2.33 7.58 26.04
CA CYS A 297 1.07 6.86 25.96
C CYS A 297 1.03 5.66 26.93
N PRO A 298 0.07 5.61 27.87
CA PRO A 298 -0.02 4.52 28.86
C PRO A 298 -0.52 3.21 28.27
N TYR A 299 -1.20 3.23 27.11
CA TYR A 299 -1.61 2.02 26.40
C TYR A 299 -1.33 2.13 24.90
N GLN A 300 -0.65 1.13 24.37
CA GLN A 300 -0.23 1.09 22.98
C GLN A 300 -0.56 -0.25 22.34
N ASN A 301 -0.83 -0.24 21.05
CA ASN A 301 -0.82 -1.43 20.23
C ASN A 301 0.53 -1.49 19.50
N ALA A 302 1.12 -2.68 19.45
CA ALA A 302 2.36 -2.93 18.74
C ALA A 302 2.18 -4.07 17.73
N ASP A 303 2.80 -3.92 16.57
CA ASP A 303 2.85 -4.93 15.52
C ASP A 303 4.20 -4.84 14.80
N GLU A 304 4.63 -5.95 14.20
CA GLU A 304 5.88 -5.99 13.47
C GLU A 304 5.72 -6.72 12.14
N THR A 305 6.25 -6.13 11.08
CA THR A 305 6.23 -6.71 9.74
C THR A 305 7.62 -6.67 9.13
N PHE A 306 8.02 -7.76 8.49
CA PHE A 306 9.32 -7.82 7.82
C PHE A 306 9.23 -7.27 6.38
N LEU A 307 10.34 -6.70 5.93
CA LEU A 307 10.58 -6.27 4.56
C LEU A 307 11.90 -6.89 4.08
N ARG A 308 11.99 -7.20 2.79
CA ARG A 308 13.26 -7.61 2.16
C ARG A 308 13.93 -6.39 1.56
N VAL A 309 15.10 -6.04 2.07
CA VAL A 309 15.81 -4.81 1.67
C VAL A 309 16.98 -5.17 0.76
N VAL A 310 17.14 -4.38 -0.30
CA VAL A 310 18.23 -4.53 -1.28
C VAL A 310 19.20 -3.38 -1.12
N GLY A 311 20.48 -3.68 -0.97
CA GLY A 311 21.55 -2.69 -1.02
C GLY A 311 21.81 -1.94 0.29
N GLU A 312 21.51 -2.55 1.44
CA GLU A 312 22.04 -2.05 2.72
C GLU A 312 23.53 -2.41 2.81
N GLU A 313 24.34 -1.41 3.17
CA GLU A 313 25.81 -1.49 3.14
C GLU A 313 26.30 -2.55 4.13
N GLY A 314 27.02 -3.56 3.65
CA GLY A 314 27.48 -4.70 4.47
C GLY A 314 26.51 -5.88 4.55
N SER A 315 25.31 -5.78 3.97
CA SER A 315 24.28 -6.83 4.04
C SER A 315 24.08 -7.56 2.71
N ARG A 316 23.74 -8.85 2.77
CA ARG A 316 23.37 -9.64 1.57
C ARG A 316 22.06 -9.08 0.99
N PRO A 317 21.96 -8.91 -0.35
CA PRO A 317 20.72 -8.47 -0.99
C PRO A 317 19.54 -9.36 -0.59
N GLY A 318 18.45 -8.76 -0.15
CA GLY A 318 17.24 -9.49 0.24
C GLY A 318 17.20 -9.97 1.69
N ARG A 319 18.14 -9.52 2.55
CA ARG A 319 18.05 -9.69 4.01
C ARG A 319 16.71 -9.13 4.53
N LYS A 320 16.15 -9.83 5.53
CA LYS A 320 14.95 -9.36 6.24
C LYS A 320 15.33 -8.22 7.17
N TYR A 321 14.54 -7.18 7.12
CA TYR A 321 14.52 -6.10 8.10
C TYR A 321 13.11 -5.97 8.64
N TYR A 322 12.94 -5.35 9.79
CA TYR A 322 11.67 -5.30 10.47
C TYR A 322 11.22 -3.85 10.64
N VAL A 323 9.94 -3.61 10.40
CA VAL A 323 9.27 -2.35 10.73
C VAL A 323 8.33 -2.64 11.89
N TRP A 324 8.61 -2.02 13.02
CA TRP A 324 7.77 -2.00 14.20
C TRP A 324 6.79 -0.85 14.09
N VAL A 325 5.53 -1.10 14.38
CA VAL A 325 4.47 -0.11 14.38
C VAL A 325 3.95 0.00 15.80
N PHE A 326 4.05 1.19 16.38
CA PHE A 326 3.46 1.51 17.68
C PHE A 326 2.33 2.52 17.45
N SER A 327 1.15 2.19 17.95
CA SER A 327 -0.05 3.01 17.80
C SER A 327 -0.67 3.25 19.16
N ALA A 328 -1.07 4.49 19.45
CA ALA A 328 -1.89 4.76 20.62
C ALA A 328 -3.25 4.03 20.51
N GLY A 329 -3.79 3.58 21.64
CA GLY A 329 -5.12 2.97 21.66
C GLY A 329 -6.19 3.95 21.19
N GLU A 330 -7.06 3.54 20.27
CA GLU A 330 -8.15 4.37 19.75
C GLU A 330 -9.14 4.83 20.84
N LEU A 331 -9.25 4.06 21.93
CA LEU A 331 -10.13 4.34 23.06
C LEU A 331 -9.48 5.22 24.13
N LEU A 332 -8.22 5.62 23.93
CA LEU A 332 -7.51 6.44 24.90
C LEU A 332 -7.82 7.91 24.69
N GLU A 333 -8.11 8.63 25.78
CA GLU A 333 -8.19 10.08 25.74
C GLU A 333 -6.78 10.66 25.55
N GLY A 334 -6.50 11.23 24.37
CA GLY A 334 -5.18 11.75 24.05
C GLY A 334 -4.96 12.00 22.56
N HIS A 335 -3.69 12.14 22.17
CA HIS A 335 -3.31 12.37 20.78
C HIS A 335 -3.23 11.04 20.02
N PRO A 336 -3.99 10.86 18.92
CA PRO A 336 -3.80 9.69 18.06
C PRO A 336 -2.43 9.78 17.40
N VAL A 337 -1.55 8.83 17.73
CA VAL A 337 -0.18 8.77 17.21
C VAL A 337 0.14 7.37 16.74
N ILE A 338 0.75 7.29 15.55
CA ILE A 338 1.24 6.06 14.95
C ILE A 338 2.69 6.29 14.53
N VAL A 339 3.60 5.50 15.08
CA VAL A 339 5.04 5.59 14.83
C VAL A 339 5.51 4.30 14.18
N TYR A 340 6.24 4.45 13.09
CA TYR A 340 6.94 3.35 12.42
C TYR A 340 8.42 3.44 12.73
N ARG A 341 8.99 2.36 13.27
CA ARG A 341 10.42 2.28 13.55
C ARG A 341 11.06 1.12 12.80
N TYR A 342 12.14 1.39 12.10
CA TYR A 342 12.88 0.40 11.31
C TYR A 342 14.02 -0.19 12.14
N GLY A 343 14.25 -1.49 12.01
CA GLY A 343 15.42 -2.13 12.62
C GLY A 343 15.90 -3.39 11.88
N PRO A 344 17.16 -3.78 12.14
CA PRO A 344 17.84 -4.85 11.42
C PRO A 344 17.37 -6.27 11.79
N SER A 345 16.80 -6.44 12.97
CA SER A 345 16.39 -7.74 13.50
C SER A 345 15.02 -7.67 14.17
N ARG A 346 14.42 -8.85 14.40
CA ARG A 346 13.22 -8.99 15.23
C ARG A 346 13.56 -9.20 16.71
N SER A 347 14.84 -9.17 17.09
CA SER A 347 15.29 -9.61 18.41
C SER A 347 14.74 -8.76 19.54
N ALA A 348 14.69 -9.35 20.74
CA ALA A 348 14.33 -8.63 21.96
C ALA A 348 15.24 -7.41 22.18
N GLU A 349 16.52 -7.49 21.80
CA GLU A 349 17.44 -6.34 21.88
C GLU A 349 16.98 -5.16 21.02
N ASN A 350 16.57 -5.40 19.78
CA ASN A 350 16.03 -4.33 18.95
C ASN A 350 14.76 -3.77 19.60
N LEU A 351 13.85 -4.64 20.06
CA LEU A 351 12.63 -4.21 20.74
C LEU A 351 12.89 -3.37 22.00
N ARG A 352 13.90 -3.72 22.81
CA ARG A 352 14.34 -2.90 23.97
C ARG A 352 14.74 -1.50 23.55
N LYS A 353 15.53 -1.38 22.46
CA LYS A 353 15.95 -0.08 21.91
C LYS A 353 14.76 0.71 21.39
N GLN A 354 13.81 0.05 20.72
CA GLN A 354 12.60 0.69 20.22
C GLN A 354 11.69 1.21 21.35
N LEU A 355 11.36 0.37 22.34
CA LEU A 355 10.43 0.74 23.40
C LEU A 355 11.04 1.69 24.42
N GLY A 356 12.31 1.47 24.78
CA GLY A 356 12.98 2.11 25.91
C GLY A 356 12.30 1.80 27.26
N ILE A 357 13.09 1.83 28.33
CA ILE A 357 12.52 1.75 29.69
C ILE A 357 12.10 3.17 30.11
N ARG A 358 10.93 3.28 30.76
CA ARG A 358 10.36 4.54 31.27
C ARG A 358 10.04 4.39 32.75
N ASP A 359 9.78 5.51 33.43
CA ASP A 359 9.51 5.52 34.88
C ASP A 359 8.05 5.35 35.26
N TYR A 360 7.20 4.98 34.30
CA TYR A 360 5.77 4.77 34.51
C TYR A 360 5.28 3.47 33.85
N LEU A 361 4.16 2.94 34.35
CA LEU A 361 3.54 1.72 33.84
C LEU A 361 2.90 1.96 32.47
N ARG A 362 3.25 1.12 31.49
CA ARG A 362 2.64 1.07 30.16
C ARG A 362 2.12 -0.31 29.85
N THR A 363 0.97 -0.38 29.19
CA THR A 363 0.42 -1.62 28.65
C THR A 363 0.60 -1.66 27.15
N ILE A 364 1.20 -2.74 26.64
CA ILE A 364 1.43 -2.95 25.22
C ILE A 364 0.62 -4.15 24.77
N THR A 365 -0.31 -3.93 23.85
CA THR A 365 -1.02 -5.01 23.17
C THR A 365 -0.30 -5.42 21.90
N CYS A 366 0.20 -6.65 21.83
CA CYS A 366 0.93 -7.18 20.69
C CYS A 366 0.45 -8.59 20.31
N ASP A 367 0.97 -9.15 19.22
CA ASP A 367 0.89 -10.60 19.02
C ASP A 367 1.67 -11.32 20.15
N THR A 368 1.44 -12.62 20.36
CA THR A 368 2.08 -13.43 21.41
C THR A 368 3.57 -13.70 21.14
N TYR A 369 4.31 -12.71 20.65
CA TYR A 369 5.72 -12.83 20.32
C TYR A 369 6.57 -12.73 21.59
N ALA A 370 7.38 -13.75 21.83
CA ALA A 370 8.11 -13.94 23.09
C ALA A 370 9.04 -12.76 23.46
N ALA A 371 9.51 -11.97 22.49
CA ALA A 371 10.36 -10.82 22.77
C ALA A 371 9.67 -9.77 23.65
N TYR A 372 8.36 -9.55 23.48
CA TYR A 372 7.60 -8.62 24.33
C TYR A 372 7.55 -9.12 25.78
N ASP A 373 7.35 -10.42 25.99
CA ASP A 373 7.38 -11.01 27.34
C ASP A 373 8.75 -10.90 27.99
N THR A 374 9.83 -11.07 27.21
CA THR A 374 11.20 -10.86 27.69
C THR A 374 11.41 -9.41 28.13
N VAL A 375 11.04 -8.45 27.30
CA VAL A 375 11.15 -7.01 27.63
C VAL A 375 10.28 -6.65 28.83
N ALA A 376 9.08 -7.22 28.96
CA ALA A 376 8.20 -6.99 30.11
C ALA A 376 8.83 -7.49 31.42
N LYS A 377 9.43 -8.69 31.41
CA LYS A 377 10.14 -9.24 32.58
C LYS A 377 11.33 -8.39 32.99
N GLU A 378 12.07 -7.86 32.02
CA GLU A 378 13.23 -6.98 32.24
C GLU A 378 12.85 -5.57 32.71
N SER A 379 11.57 -5.18 32.57
CA SER A 379 11.11 -3.81 32.86
C SER A 379 10.78 -3.54 34.33
N ASP A 380 11.02 -4.48 35.24
CA ASP A 380 10.67 -4.38 36.67
C ASP A 380 9.20 -3.99 36.92
N GLY A 381 8.29 -4.47 36.07
CA GLY A 381 6.85 -4.19 36.16
C GLY A 381 6.42 -2.83 35.59
N LYS A 382 7.31 -2.12 34.88
CA LYS A 382 6.98 -0.87 34.15
C LYS A 382 6.31 -1.13 32.80
N ILE A 383 6.44 -2.33 32.25
CA ILE A 383 5.77 -2.75 31.02
C ILE A 383 4.89 -3.96 31.33
N SER A 384 3.61 -3.84 31.02
CA SER A 384 2.63 -4.92 31.00
C SER A 384 2.32 -5.28 29.55
N VAL A 385 2.24 -6.57 29.25
CA VAL A 385 1.92 -7.07 27.90
C VAL A 385 0.53 -7.69 27.90
N SER A 386 -0.30 -7.27 26.95
CA SER A 386 -1.59 -7.88 26.65
C SER A 386 -1.58 -8.51 25.26
N ASN A 387 -2.27 -9.63 25.12
CA ASN A 387 -2.31 -10.34 23.84
C ASN A 387 -3.42 -9.79 22.94
N CYS A 388 -3.10 -9.63 21.66
CA CYS A 388 -4.04 -9.12 20.67
C CYS A 388 -5.08 -10.19 20.29
N LEU A 389 -6.35 -9.95 20.63
CA LEU A 389 -7.46 -10.86 20.28
C LEU A 389 -7.68 -11.01 18.77
N SER A 390 -7.33 -9.99 17.98
CA SER A 390 -7.39 -10.06 16.52
C SER A 390 -6.41 -11.10 15.95
N HIS A 391 -5.18 -11.15 16.49
CA HIS A 391 -4.18 -12.16 16.13
C HIS A 391 -4.61 -13.55 16.59
N ALA A 392 -5.14 -13.68 17.81
CA ALA A 392 -5.70 -14.94 18.29
C ALA A 392 -6.81 -15.48 17.38
N ARG A 393 -7.78 -14.62 16.98
CA ARG A 393 -8.86 -15.00 16.05
C ARG A 393 -8.31 -15.49 14.71
N ARG A 394 -7.30 -14.81 14.15
CA ARG A 394 -6.67 -15.21 12.87
C ARG A 394 -6.09 -16.62 12.95
N ARG A 395 -5.38 -16.95 14.03
CA ARG A 395 -4.83 -18.30 14.25
C ARG A 395 -5.91 -19.36 14.40
N TRP A 396 -7.04 -19.04 15.05
CA TRP A 396 -8.19 -19.94 15.14
C TRP A 396 -8.81 -20.22 13.76
N VAL A 397 -8.95 -19.20 12.91
CA VAL A 397 -9.43 -19.39 11.53
C VAL A 397 -8.48 -20.29 10.73
N TYR A 398 -7.17 -20.05 10.81
CA TYR A 398 -6.18 -20.93 10.16
C TYR A 398 -6.25 -22.38 10.65
N ALA A 399 -6.43 -22.59 11.95
CA ALA A 399 -6.61 -23.93 12.50
C ALA A 399 -7.87 -24.63 11.93
N LEU A 400 -8.98 -23.89 11.79
CA LEU A 400 -10.22 -24.42 11.19
C LEU A 400 -10.04 -24.77 9.70
N GLU A 401 -9.31 -23.94 8.94
CA GLU A 401 -9.01 -24.20 7.52
C GLU A 401 -8.15 -25.47 7.33
N VAL A 402 -7.20 -25.72 8.23
CA VAL A 402 -6.37 -26.94 8.22
C VAL A 402 -7.18 -28.18 8.57
N ILE A 403 -8.14 -28.08 9.50
CA ILE A 403 -9.03 -29.18 9.88
C ILE A 403 -10.03 -29.50 8.76
N HIS A 404 -10.42 -28.51 7.96
CA HIS A 404 -11.37 -28.66 6.86
C HIS A 404 -10.81 -28.17 5.52
N PRO A 405 -9.86 -28.91 4.90
CA PRO A 405 -9.31 -28.54 3.59
C PRO A 405 -10.39 -28.73 2.50
N GLY A 406 -11.19 -27.68 2.28
CA GLY A 406 -12.24 -27.61 1.24
C GLY A 406 -13.66 -27.32 1.71
N GLY A 407 -13.91 -27.09 3.01
CA GLY A 407 -15.25 -26.81 3.54
C GLY A 407 -15.50 -25.31 3.73
N THR A 408 -16.52 -24.76 3.06
CA THR A 408 -17.06 -23.46 3.47
C THR A 408 -17.51 -23.54 4.94
N PRO A 409 -17.17 -22.56 5.78
CA PRO A 409 -17.54 -22.59 7.19
C PRO A 409 -19.06 -22.54 7.29
N THR A 410 -19.67 -23.62 7.79
CA THR A 410 -21.08 -23.61 8.15
C THR A 410 -21.19 -22.92 9.50
N ASN A 411 -21.83 -21.75 9.53
CA ASN A 411 -22.23 -21.09 10.76
C ASN A 411 -23.15 -22.05 11.54
N ARG A 412 -22.65 -22.56 12.66
CA ARG A 412 -23.45 -23.16 13.72
C ARG A 412 -23.28 -22.34 14.98
#